data_AF-A0AA97MX99-F1
#
_entry.id   AF-A0AA97MX99-F1
#
_cell.length_a   1.000
_cell.length_b   1.000
_cell.length_c   1.000
_cell.angle_alpha   90.00
_cell.angle_beta   90.00
_cell.angle_gamma   90.00
#
_symmetry.space_group_name_H-M   'P 1'
#
loop_
_entity.id
_entity.type
_entity.pdbx_description
1 polymer ?
#
loop_
_entity_poly.entity_id
_entity_poly.type
_entity_poly.pdbx_seq_one_letter_code
_entity_poly.pdbx_strand_id
1 'polypeptide(L)'
;LAVPSRYVDRVTALLRQKLHQAELLLAKKEVLARKRQEALAEQGSLEPKLDRLLEKTKELQKLVRKRGTPPKPPLFCPPGALTPSPCVLQIEADISKRYGGRPVNLMGTNL
;
A
#
# COMPACT_ATOMS: atom_id res chain seq x y z
N LEU A 1 -46.02 -40.74 41.27
CA LEU A 1 -44.84 -40.13 41.91
C LEU A 1 -44.88 -38.64 41.64
N ALA A 2 -45.06 -37.80 42.66
CA ALA A 2 -45.03 -36.34 42.50
C ALA A 2 -43.58 -35.87 42.36
N VAL A 3 -43.28 -35.11 41.32
CA VAL A 3 -41.94 -34.52 41.13
C VAL A 3 -41.76 -33.43 42.20
N PRO A 4 -40.68 -33.45 42.99
CA PRO A 4 -40.45 -32.44 44.02
C PRO A 4 -40.36 -31.04 43.40
N SER A 5 -41.10 -30.06 43.95
CA SER A 5 -41.15 -28.66 43.46
C SER A 5 -39.75 -28.09 43.17
N ARG A 6 -38.79 -28.34 44.06
CA ARG A 6 -37.40 -27.85 43.95
C ARG A 6 -36.64 -28.38 42.72
N TYR A 7 -37.03 -29.52 42.16
CA TYR A 7 -36.46 -30.01 40.92
C TYR A 7 -37.02 -29.23 39.74
N VAL A 8 -38.34 -29.06 39.71
CA VAL A 8 -39.03 -28.27 38.68
C VAL A 8 -38.48 -26.85 38.66
N ASP A 9 -38.33 -26.19 39.81
CA ASP A 9 -37.81 -24.83 39.91
C ASP A 9 -36.40 -24.67 39.31
N ARG A 10 -35.49 -25.62 39.60
CA ARG A 10 -34.12 -25.62 39.07
C ARG A 10 -34.10 -25.85 37.56
N VAL A 11 -34.91 -26.77 37.07
CA VAL A 11 -35.02 -27.05 35.63
C VAL A 11 -35.63 -25.85 34.91
N THR A 12 -36.67 -25.22 35.46
CA THR A 12 -37.27 -24.01 34.92
C THR A 12 -36.27 -22.86 34.86
N ALA A 13 -35.48 -22.65 35.91
CA ALA A 13 -34.43 -21.63 35.92
C ALA A 13 -33.35 -21.90 34.85
N LEU A 14 -32.89 -23.15 34.75
CA LEU A 14 -31.89 -23.55 33.76
C LEU A 14 -32.40 -23.37 32.32
N LEU A 15 -33.63 -23.78 32.04
CA LEU A 15 -34.23 -23.64 30.72
C LEU A 15 -34.39 -22.18 30.32
N ARG A 16 -34.85 -21.32 31.24
CA ARG A 16 -34.91 -19.86 31.02
C ARG A 16 -33.54 -19.28 30.70
N GLN A 17 -32.51 -19.69 31.44
CA GLN A 17 -31.14 -19.24 31.21
C GLN A 17 -30.63 -19.68 29.83
N LYS A 18 -30.91 -20.94 29.42
CA LYS A 18 -30.50 -21.47 28.11
C LYS A 18 -31.23 -20.79 26.96
N LEU A 19 -32.52 -20.50 27.14
CA LEU A 19 -33.30 -19.73 26.16
C LEU A 19 -32.67 -18.33 25.96
N HIS A 20 -32.40 -17.62 27.05
CA HIS A 20 -31.79 -16.30 26.98
C HIS A 20 -30.40 -16.31 26.31
N GLN A 21 -29.58 -17.33 26.59
CA GLN A 21 -28.30 -17.52 25.91
C GLN A 21 -28.48 -17.74 24.40
N ALA A 22 -29.48 -18.53 23.99
CA ALA A 22 -29.77 -18.78 22.60
C ALA A 22 -30.24 -17.52 21.86
N GLU A 23 -31.11 -16.72 22.48
CA GLU A 23 -31.57 -15.42 21.95
C GLU A 23 -30.39 -14.47 21.72
N LEU A 24 -29.49 -14.34 22.71
CA LEU A 24 -28.30 -13.50 22.58
C LEU A 24 -27.38 -13.98 21.46
N LEU A 25 -27.21 -15.29 21.31
CA LEU A 25 -26.39 -15.86 20.24
C LEU A 25 -27.01 -15.61 18.86
N LEU A 26 -28.35 -15.68 18.74
CA LEU A 26 -29.04 -15.35 17.49
C LEU A 26 -28.83 -13.88 17.12
N ALA A 27 -29.03 -12.95 18.06
CA ALA A 27 -28.78 -11.53 17.83
C ALA A 27 -27.32 -11.27 17.41
N LYS A 28 -26.34 -11.94 18.04
CA LYS A 28 -24.93 -11.85 17.64
C LYS A 28 -24.69 -12.36 16.22
N LYS A 29 -25.30 -13.48 15.84
CA LYS A 29 -25.19 -14.05 14.48
C LYS A 29 -25.74 -13.08 13.43
N GLU A 30 -26.87 -12.45 13.70
CA GLU A 30 -27.45 -11.45 12.79
C GLU A 30 -26.51 -10.26 12.57
N VAL A 31 -25.92 -9.73 13.63
CA VAL A 31 -24.93 -8.64 13.52
C VAL A 31 -23.72 -9.07 12.69
N LEU A 32 -23.20 -10.27 12.91
CA LEU A 32 -22.07 -10.78 12.14
C LEU A 32 -22.44 -11.01 10.67
N ALA A 33 -23.64 -11.50 10.40
CA ALA A 33 -24.14 -11.68 9.04
C ALA A 33 -24.25 -10.35 8.29
N ARG A 34 -24.79 -9.31 8.94
CA ARG A 34 -24.85 -7.94 8.38
C ARG A 34 -23.46 -7.38 8.08
N LYS A 35 -22.55 -7.43 9.06
CA LYS A 35 -21.16 -6.98 8.87
C LYS A 35 -20.45 -7.71 7.72
N ARG A 36 -20.69 -9.02 7.58
CA ARG A 36 -20.15 -9.81 6.47
C ARG A 36 -20.71 -9.32 5.12
N GLN A 37 -22.01 -9.04 5.05
CA GLN A 37 -22.65 -8.54 3.82
C GLN A 37 -22.11 -7.15 3.44
N GLU A 38 -21.98 -6.25 4.42
CA GLU A 38 -21.38 -4.93 4.22
C GLU A 38 -19.96 -5.03 3.67
N ALA A 39 -19.10 -5.85 4.29
CA ALA A 39 -17.73 -6.06 3.82
C ALA A 39 -17.66 -6.61 2.38
N LEU A 40 -18.56 -7.54 2.02
CA LEU A 40 -18.63 -8.07 0.66
C LEU A 40 -19.10 -7.02 -0.35
N ALA A 41 -20.07 -6.18 0.03
CA ALA A 41 -20.55 -5.09 -0.81
C ALA A 41 -19.46 -4.02 -1.02
N GLU A 42 -18.74 -3.67 0.04
CA GLU A 42 -17.59 -2.78 -0.02
C GLU A 42 -16.51 -3.35 -0.95
N GLN A 43 -16.13 -4.62 -0.76
CA GLN A 43 -15.17 -5.30 -1.63
C GLN A 43 -15.62 -5.27 -3.10
N GLY A 44 -16.88 -5.62 -3.38
CA GLY A 44 -17.43 -5.58 -4.75
C GLY A 44 -17.42 -4.18 -5.38
N SER A 45 -17.49 -3.11 -4.57
CA SER A 45 -17.36 -1.74 -5.06
C SER A 45 -15.91 -1.30 -5.31
N LEU A 46 -14.95 -1.94 -4.64
CA LEU A 46 -13.53 -1.60 -4.67
C LEU A 46 -12.78 -2.37 -5.77
N GLU A 47 -13.10 -3.64 -5.98
CA GLU A 47 -12.49 -4.47 -7.03
C GLU A 47 -12.48 -3.82 -8.43
N PRO A 48 -13.60 -3.28 -8.96
CA PRO A 48 -13.60 -2.63 -10.28
C PRO A 48 -12.75 -1.36 -10.32
N LYS A 49 -12.62 -0.65 -9.18
CA LYS A 49 -11.76 0.54 -9.09
C LYS A 49 -10.30 0.12 -9.13
N LEU A 50 -9.95 -0.97 -8.43
CA LEU A 50 -8.61 -1.53 -8.44
C LEU A 50 -8.21 -2.01 -9.84
N ASP A 51 -9.09 -2.74 -10.52
CA ASP A 51 -8.85 -3.22 -11.88
C ASP A 51 -8.60 -2.05 -12.84
N ARG A 52 -9.44 -1.01 -12.78
CA ARG A 52 -9.27 0.20 -13.58
C ARG A 52 -7.94 0.91 -13.30
N LEU A 53 -7.51 0.98 -12.03
CA LEU A 53 -6.23 1.56 -11.66
C LEU A 53 -5.05 0.72 -12.17
N LEU A 54 -5.14 -0.61 -12.08
CA LEU A 54 -4.13 -1.52 -12.60
C LEU A 54 -3.99 -1.41 -14.13
N GLU A 55 -5.11 -1.34 -14.85
CA GLU A 55 -5.13 -1.16 -16.29
C GLU A 55 -4.45 0.15 -16.70
N LYS A 56 -4.88 1.28 -16.12
CA LYS A 56 -4.24 2.59 -16.36
C LYS A 56 -2.75 2.59 -16.03
N THR A 57 -2.35 1.92 -14.96
CA THR A 57 -0.94 1.81 -14.56
C THR A 57 -0.13 1.04 -15.60
N LYS A 58 -0.68 -0.04 -16.16
CA LYS A 58 -0.02 -0.79 -17.25
C LYS A 58 0.12 0.05 -18.51
N GLU A 59 -0.91 0.80 -18.88
CA GLU A 59 -0.86 1.71 -20.04
C GLU A 59 0.20 2.79 -19.85
N LEU A 60 0.20 3.45 -18.69
CA LEU A 60 1.20 4.46 -18.33
C LEU A 60 2.62 3.87 -18.35
N GLN A 61 2.82 2.67 -17.79
CA GLN A 61 4.12 2.00 -17.81
C GLN A 61 4.59 1.70 -19.25
N LYS A 62 3.68 1.29 -20.14
CA LYS A 62 4.00 1.12 -21.57
C LYS A 62 4.42 2.44 -22.21
N LEU A 63 3.72 3.53 -21.91
CA LEU A 63 4.07 4.86 -22.44
C LEU A 63 5.42 5.34 -21.92
N VAL A 64 5.74 5.13 -20.63
CA VAL A 64 7.04 5.49 -20.04
C VAL A 64 8.18 4.69 -20.69
N ARG A 65 8.01 3.37 -20.88
CA ARG A 65 9.00 2.53 -21.56
C ARG A 65 9.20 2.97 -23.02
N LYS A 66 8.09 3.24 -23.74
CA LYS A 66 8.12 3.69 -25.14
C LYS A 66 8.77 5.06 -25.31
N ARG A 67 8.59 5.98 -24.35
CA ARG A 67 9.18 7.32 -24.38
C ARG A 67 10.69 7.33 -24.11
N GLY A 68 11.29 6.18 -23.79
CA GLY A 68 12.70 6.07 -23.43
C GLY A 68 12.95 6.78 -22.11
N THR A 69 13.03 6.02 -21.01
CA THR A 69 13.58 6.57 -19.78
C THR A 69 15.05 6.87 -20.05
N PRO A 70 15.55 8.11 -19.82
CA PRO A 70 16.98 8.36 -19.91
C PRO A 70 17.70 7.33 -19.03
N PRO A 71 18.85 6.79 -19.47
CA PRO A 71 19.60 5.83 -18.68
C PRO A 71 19.78 6.43 -17.29
N LYS A 72 19.29 5.73 -16.25
CA LYS A 72 19.56 6.13 -14.87
C LYS A 72 21.08 6.26 -14.77
N PRO A 73 21.63 7.45 -14.44
CA PRO A 73 23.06 7.57 -14.25
C PRO A 73 23.48 6.51 -13.23
N PRO A 74 24.61 5.82 -13.43
CA PRO A 74 25.04 4.79 -12.51
C PRO A 74 25.05 5.37 -11.10
N LEU A 75 24.24 4.79 -10.20
CA LEU A 75 24.14 5.20 -8.79
C LEU A 75 25.42 4.90 -8.01
N PHE A 76 26.46 4.40 -8.69
CA PHE A 76 27.75 4.10 -8.12
C PHE A 76 28.84 4.50 -9.12
N CYS A 77 29.50 5.62 -8.86
CA CYS A 77 30.86 5.79 -9.32
C CYS A 77 31.72 4.78 -8.54
N PRO A 78 32.49 3.89 -9.21
CA PRO A 78 33.44 3.04 -8.49
C PRO A 78 34.39 3.94 -7.67
N PRO A 79 34.74 3.59 -6.43
CA PRO A 79 35.51 4.44 -5.50
C PRO A 79 36.99 4.65 -5.89
N GLY A 80 37.32 4.67 -7.18
CA GLY A 80 38.66 4.93 -7.71
C GLY A 80 38.69 5.68 -9.04
N ALA A 81 37.55 6.15 -9.55
CA ALA A 81 37.55 7.03 -10.73
C ALA A 81 37.92 8.45 -10.28
N LEU A 82 39.19 8.84 -10.45
CA LEU A 82 39.67 10.23 -10.33
C LEU A 82 39.14 11.14 -11.45
N THR A 83 38.20 10.65 -12.28
CA THR A 83 37.61 11.42 -13.37
C THR A 83 36.28 12.04 -12.92
N PRO A 84 36.05 13.33 -13.19
CA PRO A 84 34.77 13.97 -12.88
C PRO A 84 33.62 13.25 -13.61
N SER A 85 32.50 13.05 -12.90
CA SER A 85 31.29 12.44 -13.46
C SER A 85 30.86 13.15 -14.75
N PRO A 86 30.36 12.45 -15.79
CA PRO A 86 29.96 13.06 -17.06
C PRO A 86 28.97 14.22 -16.91
N CYS A 87 28.12 14.18 -15.87
CA CYS A 87 27.20 15.27 -15.56
C CYS A 87 27.94 16.53 -15.06
N VAL A 88 29.00 16.38 -14.29
CA VAL A 88 29.79 17.51 -13.77
C VAL A 88 30.52 18.21 -14.92
N LEU A 89 31.13 17.44 -15.82
CA LEU A 89 31.79 17.99 -17.02
C LEU A 89 30.83 18.76 -17.93
N GLN A 90 29.59 18.27 -18.10
CA GLN A 90 28.59 18.96 -18.89
C GLN A 90 28.21 20.32 -18.29
N ILE A 91 28.07 20.37 -16.97
CA ILE A 91 27.75 21.61 -16.25
C ILE A 91 28.93 22.59 -16.33
N GLU A 92 30.16 22.12 -16.13
CA GLU A 92 31.38 22.93 -16.25
C GLU A 92 31.54 23.53 -17.66
N ALA A 93 31.27 22.74 -18.70
CA ALA A 93 31.30 23.21 -20.09
C ALA A 93 30.21 24.25 -20.36
N ASP A 94 29.01 24.07 -19.83
CA ASP A 94 27.90 25.02 -20.01
C ASP A 94 28.15 26.34 -19.26
N ILE A 95 28.72 26.30 -18.06
CA ILE A 95 29.13 27.50 -17.31
C ILE A 95 30.29 28.18 -18.04
N SER A 96 31.32 27.43 -18.45
CA SER A 96 32.46 27.96 -19.19
C SER A 96 32.02 28.72 -20.46
N LYS A 97 31.11 28.15 -21.25
CA LYS A 97 30.54 28.83 -22.43
C LYS A 97 29.80 30.12 -22.07
N ARG A 98 29.04 30.14 -20.98
CA ARG A 98 28.31 31.34 -20.51
C ARG A 98 29.23 32.45 -20.04
N TYR A 99 30.43 32.10 -19.55
CA TYR A 99 31.41 33.04 -19.00
C TYR A 99 32.71 33.09 -19.80
N GLY A 100 32.59 33.17 -21.13
CA GLY A 100 33.71 33.53 -22.02
C GLY A 100 34.79 32.47 -22.20
N GLY A 101 34.44 31.18 -22.10
CA GLY A 101 35.35 30.06 -22.33
C GLY A 101 36.38 29.84 -21.23
N ARG A 102 36.21 30.47 -20.05
CA ARG A 102 37.12 30.26 -18.92
C ARG A 102 36.89 28.87 -18.33
N PRO A 103 37.95 28.10 -18.01
CA PRO A 103 37.79 26.78 -17.39
C PRO A 103 37.14 26.93 -16.00
N VAL A 104 36.17 26.07 -15.70
CA VAL A 104 35.44 26.04 -14.43
C VAL A 104 35.59 24.65 -13.84
N ASN A 105 36.07 24.57 -12.59
CA ASN A 105 36.18 23.34 -11.83
C ASN A 105 35.27 23.44 -10.61
N LEU A 106 34.14 22.74 -10.63
CA LEU A 106 33.16 22.77 -9.54
C LEU A 106 33.64 22.00 -8.31
N MET A 107 34.50 21.01 -8.51
CA MET A 107 35.02 20.14 -7.44
C MET A 107 36.16 20.79 -6.63
N GLY A 108 36.60 22.00 -7.00
CA GLY A 108 37.55 22.79 -6.21
C GLY A 108 38.93 22.14 -5.99
N THR A 109 39.27 21.07 -6.71
CA THR A 109 40.59 20.44 -6.63
C THR A 109 41.57 21.23 -7.49
N ASN A 110 42.14 22.28 -6.89
CA ASN A 110 43.47 22.73 -7.32
C ASN A 110 44.47 21.72 -6.77
N LEU A 111 45.09 20.96 -7.66
CA LEU A 111 46.48 20.44 -7.61
C LEU A 111 46.75 19.65 -8.89
#